data_AF-A0A059AIF9-F1
#
_entry.id   AF-A0A059AIF9-F1
#
_cell.length_a   1.000
_cell.length_b   1.000
_cell.length_c   1.000
_cell.angle_alpha   90.00
_cell.angle_beta   90.00
_cell.angle_gamma   90.00
#
_symmetry.space_group_name_H-M   'P 1'
#
loop_
_entity.id
_entity.type
_entity.pdbx_description
1 polymer ?
#
loop_
_entity_poly.entity_id
_entity_poly.type
_entity_poly.pdbx_seq_one_letter_code
_entity_poly.pdbx_strand_id
1 'polypeptide(L)'
;MMPVLCTAPQDFCTTKVSTTITIADLGCSSGPNTLLAIFASLSIIHNTCRQLGHSPPQFLMLPNDLPSNDFNTVFMSLPEFQKRMREENGLDFGPCYIAGVPGGFFPAKSLHFVQSSTSLHWLSQVPVKLSDRSNKALVNKGKVYISRTSPRGVESWKLI
;
A
#
# COMPACT_ATOMS: atom_id res chain seq x y z
N MET A 1 -0.72 4.72 13.76
CA MET A 1 -1.05 4.11 12.45
C MET A 1 -1.37 2.62 12.55
N MET A 2 -0.68 1.83 13.40
CA MET A 2 -0.98 0.41 13.63
C MET A 2 -2.41 0.03 14.05
N PRO A 3 -3.20 0.84 14.81
CA PRO A 3 -4.53 0.39 15.27
C PRO A 3 -5.57 0.21 14.15
N VAL A 4 -5.47 0.99 13.06
CA VAL A 4 -6.40 0.91 11.92
C VAL A 4 -6.06 -0.26 11.00
N LEU A 5 -4.82 -0.78 11.07
CA LEU A 5 -4.42 -1.98 10.34
C LEU A 5 -5.02 -3.28 10.94
N CYS A 6 -5.65 -3.23 12.12
CA CYS A 6 -6.05 -4.43 12.85
C CYS A 6 -7.48 -4.89 12.57
N THR A 7 -8.45 -3.99 12.38
CA THR A 7 -9.88 -4.37 12.37
C THR A 7 -10.30 -5.06 11.06
N ALA A 8 -10.00 -4.48 9.91
CA ALA A 8 -10.44 -5.04 8.63
C ALA A 8 -9.88 -6.45 8.34
N PRO A 9 -8.59 -6.75 8.62
CA PRO A 9 -8.08 -8.11 8.45
C PRO A 9 -8.68 -9.12 9.44
N GLN A 10 -8.98 -8.68 10.66
CA GLN A 10 -9.62 -9.53 11.66
C GLN A 10 -11.05 -9.91 11.25
N ASP A 11 -11.86 -8.93 10.83
CA ASP A 11 -13.24 -9.16 10.40
C ASP A 11 -13.32 -10.11 9.22
N PHE A 12 -12.43 -9.97 8.23
CA PHE A 12 -12.34 -10.89 7.10
C PHE A 12 -12.13 -12.35 7.52
N CYS A 13 -11.26 -12.57 8.51
CA CYS A 13 -10.94 -13.92 9.00
C CYS A 13 -12.13 -14.60 9.68
N THR A 14 -13.17 -13.87 10.10
CA THR A 14 -14.38 -14.47 10.72
C THR A 14 -15.29 -15.20 9.72
N THR A 15 -15.01 -15.07 8.41
CA THR A 15 -15.74 -15.74 7.33
C THR A 15 -14.93 -16.90 6.75
N LYS A 16 -15.44 -17.59 5.72
CA LYS A 16 -14.68 -18.65 5.05
C LYS A 16 -13.44 -18.07 4.37
N VAL A 17 -12.29 -18.23 5.00
CA VAL A 17 -11.00 -17.72 4.51
C VAL A 17 -10.56 -18.49 3.25
N SER A 18 -10.20 -17.74 2.21
CA SER A 18 -9.62 -18.30 0.98
C SER A 18 -8.29 -18.99 1.27
N THR A 19 -7.95 -20.03 0.51
CA THR A 19 -6.65 -20.71 0.60
C THR A 19 -5.48 -19.76 0.31
N THR A 20 -5.70 -18.75 -0.54
CA THR A 20 -4.70 -17.72 -0.87
C THR A 20 -5.28 -16.33 -0.64
N ILE A 21 -4.59 -15.53 0.16
CA ILE A 21 -4.92 -14.14 0.46
C ILE A 21 -3.95 -13.24 -0.31
N THR A 22 -4.52 -12.37 -1.15
CA THR A 22 -3.77 -11.44 -1.99
C THR A 22 -3.89 -10.01 -1.45
N ILE A 23 -2.76 -9.36 -1.22
CA ILE A 23 -2.69 -8.00 -0.65
C ILE A 23 -1.84 -7.13 -1.56
N ALA A 24 -2.30 -5.92 -1.85
CA ALA A 24 -1.52 -4.90 -2.54
C ALA A 24 -1.09 -3.78 -1.58
N ASP A 25 0.14 -3.32 -1.72
CA ASP A 25 0.64 -2.10 -1.06
C ASP A 25 0.85 -1.00 -2.12
N LEU A 26 0.01 0.03 -2.11
CA LEU A 26 -0.02 1.07 -3.13
C LEU A 26 0.86 2.27 -2.75
N GLY A 27 1.85 2.56 -3.58
CA GLY A 27 2.90 3.53 -3.32
C GLY A 27 3.90 3.00 -2.30
N CYS A 28 4.40 1.79 -2.55
CA CYS A 28 5.20 1.04 -1.61
C CYS A 28 6.58 1.65 -1.36
N SER A 29 7.13 2.44 -2.28
CA SER A 29 8.51 2.92 -2.32
C SER A 29 9.53 1.76 -2.35
N SER A 30 10.78 2.03 -1.96
CA SER A 30 11.89 1.06 -2.01
C SER A 30 12.51 0.76 -0.64
N GLY A 31 12.00 1.38 0.42
CA GLY A 31 12.59 1.33 1.77
C GLY A 31 12.10 0.15 2.63
N PRO A 32 12.72 -0.05 3.81
CA PRO A 32 12.30 -1.11 4.74
C PRO A 32 10.85 -0.97 5.21
N ASN A 33 10.28 0.24 5.14
CA ASN A 33 8.90 0.53 5.51
C ASN A 33 7.88 -0.30 4.71
N THR A 34 8.14 -0.57 3.43
CA THR A 34 7.31 -1.43 2.57
C THR A 34 7.11 -2.80 3.21
N LEU A 35 8.23 -3.45 3.53
CA LEU A 35 8.24 -4.80 4.09
C LEU A 35 7.72 -4.81 5.53
N LEU A 36 7.89 -3.73 6.30
CA LEU A 36 7.31 -3.59 7.63
C LEU A 36 5.77 -3.51 7.61
N ALA A 37 5.19 -2.75 6.67
CA ALA A 37 3.74 -2.65 6.52
C ALA A 37 3.13 -4.00 6.08
N ILE A 38 3.79 -4.65 5.13
CA ILE A 38 3.45 -6.01 4.68
C ILE A 38 3.55 -7.00 5.86
N PHE A 39 4.67 -7.00 6.60
CA PHE A 39 4.89 -7.85 7.77
C PHE A 39 3.72 -7.76 8.75
N ALA A 40 3.35 -6.54 9.15
CA ALA A 40 2.31 -6.33 10.14
C ALA A 40 0.96 -6.91 9.66
N SER A 41 0.59 -6.66 8.41
CA SER A 41 -0.67 -7.16 7.83
C SER A 41 -0.73 -8.69 7.81
N LEU A 42 0.36 -9.33 7.36
CA LEU A 42 0.46 -10.78 7.28
C LEU A 42 0.40 -11.45 8.64
N SER A 43 1.15 -10.91 9.62
CA SER A 43 1.18 -11.41 10.99
C SER A 43 -0.19 -11.31 11.66
N ILE A 44 -0.94 -10.23 11.43
CA ILE A 44 -2.31 -10.08 11.95
C ILE A 44 -3.22 -11.17 11.35
N ILE A 45 -3.25 -11.30 10.03
CA ILE A 45 -4.12 -12.27 9.34
C ILE A 45 -3.80 -13.70 9.77
N HIS A 46 -2.52 -14.06 9.79
CA HIS A 46 -2.08 -15.39 10.21
C HIS A 46 -2.50 -15.69 11.65
N ASN A 47 -2.23 -14.77 12.59
CA ASN A 47 -2.59 -14.97 13.99
C ASN A 47 -4.11 -15.06 14.19
N THR A 48 -4.90 -14.26 13.48
CA THR A 48 -6.36 -14.34 13.56
C THR A 48 -6.88 -15.66 12.99
N CYS A 49 -6.36 -16.11 11.83
CA CYS A 49 -6.71 -17.42 11.28
C CYS A 49 -6.41 -18.54 12.27
N ARG A 50 -5.22 -18.50 12.89
CA ARG A 50 -4.81 -19.48 13.90
C ARG A 50 -5.72 -19.49 15.12
N GLN A 51 -6.09 -18.32 15.64
CA GLN A 51 -7.00 -18.19 16.78
C GLN A 51 -8.40 -18.72 16.48
N LEU A 52 -8.86 -18.58 15.24
CA LEU A 52 -10.16 -19.09 14.79
C LEU A 52 -10.12 -20.57 14.37
N GLY A 53 -8.97 -21.23 14.47
CA GLY A 53 -8.81 -22.64 14.08
C GLY A 53 -8.81 -22.87 12.57
N HIS A 54 -8.60 -21.83 11.77
CA HIS A 54 -8.43 -21.97 10.32
C HIS A 54 -7.05 -22.52 9.97
N SER A 55 -6.96 -23.22 8.84
CA SER A 55 -5.68 -23.60 8.27
C SER A 55 -4.85 -22.35 7.92
N PRO A 56 -3.51 -22.37 8.12
CA PRO A 56 -2.66 -21.25 7.73
C PRO A 56 -2.84 -20.89 6.24
N PRO A 57 -3.18 -19.62 5.92
CA PRO A 57 -3.38 -19.20 4.54
C PRO A 57 -2.04 -19.04 3.81
N GLN A 58 -2.07 -19.18 2.48
CA GLN A 58 -0.98 -18.72 1.63
C GLN A 58 -1.14 -17.23 1.34
N PHE A 59 -0.03 -16.51 1.17
CA PHE A 59 -0.03 -15.08 0.94
C PHE A 59 0.62 -14.71 -0.40
N LEU A 60 -0.02 -13.80 -1.14
CA LEU A 60 0.53 -13.16 -2.34
C LEU A 60 0.56 -11.65 -2.15
N MET A 61 1.75 -11.08 -1.99
CA MET A 61 1.98 -9.65 -1.80
C MET A 61 2.35 -8.98 -3.12
N LEU A 62 1.66 -7.89 -3.40
CA LEU A 62 1.82 -7.10 -4.61
C LEU A 62 2.22 -5.66 -4.25
N PRO A 63 3.49 -5.41 -3.87
CA PRO A 63 3.99 -4.06 -3.73
C PRO A 63 3.89 -3.33 -5.09
N ASN A 64 3.19 -2.20 -5.08
CA ASN A 64 2.91 -1.40 -6.26
C ASN A 64 3.45 0.01 -6.05
N ASP A 65 4.09 0.54 -7.08
CA ASP A 65 4.56 1.90 -7.14
C ASP A 65 4.74 2.29 -8.62
N LEU A 66 5.14 3.53 -8.90
CA LEU A 66 5.49 3.99 -10.23
C LEU A 66 6.58 3.10 -10.85
N PRO A 67 6.62 2.97 -12.19
CA PRO A 67 7.65 2.19 -12.89
C PRO A 67 9.09 2.63 -12.59
N SER A 68 9.28 3.87 -12.12
CA SER A 68 10.57 4.42 -11.70
C SER A 68 11.03 3.99 -10.30
N ASN A 69 10.20 3.25 -9.55
CA ASN A 69 10.55 2.76 -8.22
C ASN A 69 11.63 1.67 -8.28
N ASP A 70 12.51 1.65 -7.29
CA ASP A 70 13.57 0.65 -7.18
C ASP A 70 13.07 -0.62 -6.48
N PHE A 71 12.34 -1.45 -7.23
CA PHE A 71 11.89 -2.75 -6.75
C PHE A 71 13.05 -3.71 -6.45
N ASN A 72 14.23 -3.52 -7.07
CA ASN A 72 15.37 -4.41 -6.84
C ASN A 72 15.84 -4.32 -5.39
N THR A 73 15.90 -3.11 -4.82
CA THR A 73 16.23 -2.94 -3.39
C THR A 73 15.24 -3.69 -2.49
N VAL A 74 13.94 -3.65 -2.79
CA VAL A 74 12.93 -4.44 -2.05
C VAL A 74 13.18 -5.95 -2.19
N PHE A 75 13.48 -6.41 -3.41
CA PHE A 75 13.72 -7.82 -3.69
C PHE A 75 14.98 -8.38 -3.01
N MET A 76 16.02 -7.56 -2.90
CA MET A 76 17.25 -7.93 -2.18
C MET A 76 17.01 -8.15 -0.69
N SER A 77 16.01 -7.50 -0.09
CA SER A 77 15.65 -7.67 1.33
C SER A 77 14.70 -8.85 1.60
N LEU A 78 14.20 -9.54 0.58
CA LEU A 78 13.24 -10.64 0.76
C LEU A 78 13.76 -11.84 1.56
N PRO A 79 15.01 -12.31 1.41
CA PRO A 79 15.50 -13.44 2.18
C PRO A 79 15.45 -13.17 3.69
N GLU A 80 15.86 -11.98 4.11
CA GLU A 80 15.82 -11.55 5.51
C GLU A 80 14.38 -11.39 6.00
N PHE A 81 13.51 -10.77 5.19
CA PHE A 81 12.08 -10.65 5.50
C PHE A 81 11.41 -12.02 5.71
N GLN A 82 11.64 -12.98 4.81
CA GLN A 82 11.06 -14.33 4.92
C GLN A 82 11.59 -15.09 6.14
N LYS A 83 12.87 -14.91 6.48
CA LYS A 83 13.46 -15.46 7.71
C LYS A 83 12.74 -14.90 8.93
N ARG A 84 12.62 -13.57 9.01
CA ARG A 84 11.92 -12.87 10.10
C ARG A 84 10.46 -13.30 10.23
N MET A 85 9.74 -13.47 9.12
CA MET A 85 8.35 -13.94 9.14
C MET A 85 8.20 -15.28 9.85
N ARG A 86 9.09 -16.25 9.58
CA ARG A 86 9.08 -17.57 10.23
C ARG A 86 9.50 -17.49 11.70
N GLU A 87 10.51 -16.70 12.02
CA GLU A 87 11.01 -16.53 13.39
C GLU A 87 9.96 -15.90 14.30
N GLU A 88 9.23 -14.88 13.83
CA GLU A 88 8.25 -14.15 14.64
C GLU A 88 6.83 -14.74 14.63
N ASN A 89 6.42 -15.45 13.56
CA ASN A 89 5.06 -16.01 13.48
C ASN A 89 4.98 -17.53 13.75
N GLY A 90 6.10 -18.25 13.67
CA GLY A 90 6.16 -19.70 13.84
C GLY A 90 6.44 -20.45 12.54
N LEU A 91 6.83 -21.73 12.69
CA LEU A 91 7.13 -22.62 11.56
C LEU A 91 5.87 -23.01 10.75
N ASP A 92 4.69 -22.83 11.33
CA ASP A 92 3.38 -23.02 10.71
C ASP A 92 2.92 -21.82 9.88
N PHE A 93 3.73 -20.74 9.80
CA PHE A 93 3.45 -19.62 8.92
C PHE A 93 3.39 -20.08 7.45
N GLY A 94 2.29 -19.75 6.77
CA GLY A 94 2.03 -20.20 5.41
C GLY A 94 3.01 -19.62 4.38
N PRO A 95 3.11 -20.24 3.19
CA PRO A 95 3.90 -19.70 2.09
C PRO A 95 3.57 -18.23 1.78
N CYS A 96 4.61 -17.41 1.57
CA CYS A 96 4.47 -16.00 1.22
C CYS A 96 5.23 -15.67 -0.07
N TYR A 97 4.49 -15.30 -1.09
CA TYR A 97 4.98 -14.89 -2.40
C TYR A 97 4.92 -13.38 -2.53
N ILE A 98 5.91 -12.79 -3.21
CA ILE A 98 6.01 -11.34 -3.38
C ILE A 98 6.31 -11.07 -4.85
N ALA A 99 5.49 -10.23 -5.49
CA ALA A 99 5.67 -9.83 -6.89
C ALA A 99 5.44 -8.33 -7.04
N GLY A 100 6.47 -7.60 -7.47
CA GLY A 100 6.36 -6.16 -7.72
C GLY A 100 5.45 -5.85 -8.90
N VAL A 101 4.63 -4.80 -8.75
CA VAL A 101 3.68 -4.34 -9.78
C VAL A 101 4.06 -2.90 -10.16
N PRO A 102 4.91 -2.71 -11.19
CA PRO A 102 5.30 -1.38 -11.64
C PRO A 102 4.15 -0.70 -12.42
N GLY A 103 3.63 0.39 -11.86
CA GLY A 103 2.47 1.13 -12.37
C GLY A 103 1.17 0.31 -12.35
N GLY A 104 0.10 0.92 -12.86
CA GLY A 104 -1.07 0.18 -13.36
C GLY A 104 -2.25 -0.05 -12.41
N PHE A 105 -3.04 -1.04 -12.78
CA PHE A 105 -4.34 -1.43 -12.22
C PHE A 105 -4.35 -2.94 -11.94
N PHE A 106 -5.13 -3.36 -10.96
CA PHE A 106 -5.30 -4.78 -10.63
C PHE A 106 -6.50 -5.36 -11.37
N PRO A 107 -6.47 -6.65 -11.77
CA PRO A 107 -7.65 -7.31 -12.33
C PRO A 107 -8.86 -7.22 -11.40
N ALA A 108 -10.06 -7.22 -11.98
CA ALA A 108 -11.28 -7.20 -11.18
C ALA A 108 -11.33 -8.40 -10.23
N LYS A 109 -11.63 -8.14 -8.95
CA LYS A 109 -11.78 -9.16 -7.89
C LYS A 109 -10.50 -9.99 -7.64
N SER A 110 -9.31 -9.46 -7.92
CA SER A 110 -8.04 -10.17 -7.64
C SER A 110 -7.45 -9.88 -6.26
N LEU A 111 -7.84 -8.78 -5.61
CA LEU A 111 -7.30 -8.36 -4.32
C LEU A 111 -8.30 -8.61 -3.20
N HIS A 112 -7.79 -9.09 -2.07
CA HIS A 112 -8.56 -9.22 -0.82
C HIS A 112 -8.36 -7.97 0.05
N PHE A 113 -7.13 -7.45 0.09
CA PHE A 113 -6.79 -6.25 0.83
C PHE A 113 -5.94 -5.29 0.00
N VAL A 114 -6.15 -4.01 0.27
CA VAL A 114 -5.35 -2.92 -0.29
C VAL A 114 -4.91 -2.06 0.87
N GLN A 115 -3.60 -1.87 1.00
CA GLN A 115 -3.03 -0.88 1.91
C GLN A 115 -2.36 0.23 1.10
N SER A 116 -2.38 1.43 1.67
CA SER A 116 -1.73 2.60 1.11
C SER A 116 -1.34 3.51 2.26
N SER A 117 -0.05 3.83 2.35
CA SER A 117 0.49 4.70 3.37
C SER A 117 1.24 5.84 2.72
N THR A 118 0.85 7.08 3.03
CA THR A 118 1.55 8.29 2.57
C THR A 118 1.76 8.37 1.04
N SER A 119 0.88 7.77 0.23
CA SER A 119 0.97 7.83 -1.23
C SER A 119 -0.22 8.54 -1.89
N LEU A 120 -1.42 8.47 -1.30
CA LEU A 120 -2.64 9.11 -1.86
C LEU A 120 -2.61 10.65 -1.93
N HIS A 121 -1.64 11.29 -1.27
CA HIS A 121 -1.47 12.74 -1.36
C HIS A 121 -0.76 13.18 -2.65
N TRP A 122 -0.13 12.24 -3.38
CA TRP A 122 0.46 12.52 -4.68
C TRP A 122 -0.61 12.60 -5.75
N LEU A 123 -0.61 13.70 -6.48
CA LEU A 123 -1.51 13.88 -7.62
C LEU A 123 -0.92 13.22 -8.86
N SER A 124 -1.78 12.65 -9.70
CA SER A 124 -1.38 12.10 -11.00
C SER A 124 -0.78 13.13 -11.94
N GLN A 125 -1.20 14.38 -11.82
CA GLN A 125 -0.71 15.52 -12.59
C GLN A 125 -0.96 16.83 -11.86
N VAL A 126 -0.25 17.87 -12.28
CA VAL A 126 -0.61 19.25 -11.92
C VAL A 126 -1.99 19.56 -12.50
N PRO A 127 -2.92 20.17 -11.73
CA PRO A 127 -4.23 20.51 -12.26
C PRO A 127 -4.12 21.44 -13.45
N VAL A 128 -4.93 21.13 -14.46
CA VAL A 128 -4.98 21.85 -15.73
C VAL A 128 -5.18 23.36 -15.53
N LYS A 129 -5.97 23.73 -14.52
CA LYS A 129 -6.25 25.13 -14.15
C LYS A 129 -5.01 25.91 -13.69
N LEU A 130 -3.99 25.24 -13.15
CA LEU A 130 -2.73 25.86 -12.73
C LEU A 130 -1.64 25.80 -13.81
N SER A 131 -1.77 24.89 -14.77
CA SER A 131 -0.88 24.88 -15.93
C SER A 131 -1.14 26.03 -16.91
N ASP A 132 -2.32 26.64 -16.86
CA ASP A 132 -2.65 27.82 -17.65
C ASP A 132 -2.02 29.10 -17.04
N ARG A 133 -0.87 29.49 -17.58
CA ARG A 133 -0.15 30.70 -17.17
C ARG A 133 -0.84 32.00 -17.59
N SER A 134 -1.84 31.95 -18.48
CA SER A 134 -2.58 33.14 -18.90
C SER A 134 -3.57 33.61 -17.81
N ASN A 135 -4.01 32.69 -16.95
CA ASN A 135 -4.93 33.00 -15.85
C ASN A 135 -4.18 33.46 -14.59
N LYS A 136 -3.92 34.77 -14.49
CA LYS A 136 -3.22 35.38 -13.35
C LYS A 136 -3.89 35.12 -11.99
N ALA A 137 -5.19 34.84 -11.94
CA ALA A 137 -5.91 34.54 -10.70
C ALA A 137 -5.59 33.15 -10.12
N LEU A 138 -4.98 32.27 -10.92
CA LEU A 138 -4.63 30.90 -10.57
C LEU A 138 -3.12 30.69 -10.37
N VAL A 139 -2.32 31.76 -10.47
CA VAL A 139 -0.88 31.67 -10.25
C VAL A 139 -0.57 31.63 -8.75
N ASN A 140 -0.03 30.51 -8.27
CA ASN A 140 0.43 30.35 -6.88
C ASN A 140 1.81 30.98 -6.66
N LYS A 141 1.90 32.31 -6.83
CA LYS A 141 3.17 33.05 -6.84
C LYS A 141 3.96 32.85 -5.53
N GLY A 142 5.25 32.53 -5.66
CA GLY A 142 6.16 32.37 -4.52
C GLY A 142 5.96 31.07 -3.73
N LYS A 143 5.21 30.10 -4.27
CA LYS A 143 4.96 28.81 -3.61
C LYS A 143 5.09 27.65 -4.58
N VAL A 144 5.50 26.51 -4.03
CA VAL A 144 5.67 25.25 -4.76
C VAL A 144 4.51 24.28 -4.57
N TYR A 145 3.65 24.53 -3.58
CA TYR A 145 2.45 23.74 -3.29
C TYR A 145 1.34 24.64 -2.72
N ILE A 146 0.13 24.09 -2.62
CA ILE A 146 -1.00 24.76 -1.97
C ILE A 146 -0.66 24.95 -0.51
N SER A 147 -0.90 26.15 -0.02
CA SER A 147 -0.85 26.48 1.40
C SER A 147 -2.04 27.37 1.79
N ARG A 148 -2.21 27.59 3.09
CA ARG A 148 -3.27 28.45 3.65
C ARG A 148 -3.32 29.87 3.09
N THR A 149 -2.23 30.36 2.51
CA THR A 149 -2.16 31.72 1.94
C THR A 149 -2.39 31.73 0.43
N SER A 150 -2.84 30.61 -0.16
CA SER A 150 -3.01 30.48 -1.62
C SER A 150 -4.30 31.16 -2.07
N PRO A 151 -4.36 31.68 -3.31
CA PRO A 151 -5.61 32.23 -3.83
C PRO A 151 -6.71 31.16 -3.84
N ARG A 152 -7.97 31.52 -3.55
CA ARG A 152 -9.11 30.57 -3.52
C ARG A 152 -9.29 29.78 -4.81
N GLY A 153 -8.93 30.34 -5.95
CA GLY A 153 -8.97 29.63 -7.24
C GLY A 153 -7.99 28.45 -7.33
N VAL A 154 -6.97 28.44 -6.46
CA VAL A 154 -5.98 27.36 -6.31
C VAL A 154 -6.49 26.28 -5.36
N GLU A 155 -7.65 26.38 -4.71
CA GLU A 155 -8.11 25.41 -3.69
C GLU A 155 -9.03 24.30 -4.24
N SER A 156 -9.47 24.37 -5.49
CA SER A 156 -10.40 23.37 -6.06
C SER A 156 -9.66 22.15 -6.64
N TRP A 157 -9.23 21.23 -5.78
CA TRP A 157 -8.63 19.95 -6.18
C TRP A 157 -9.68 18.85 -6.07
N LYS A 158 -9.91 18.13 -7.16
CA LYS A 158 -10.52 16.81 -7.10
C LYS A 158 -9.43 15.82 -7.50
N LEU A 159 -9.24 14.82 -6.64
CA LEU A 159 -8.61 13.57 -7.07
C LEU A 159 -9.43 13.06 -8.27
N ILE A 160 -8.77 12.86 -9.40
CA ILE A 160 -9.38 12.21 -10.57
C ILE A 160 -9.40 10.72 -10.29
#